data_AF-A0A837I6G8-F1
#
_entry.id   AF-A0A837I6G8-F1
#
_cell.length_a   1.000
_cell.length_b   1.000
_cell.length_c   1.000
_cell.angle_alpha   90.00
_cell.angle_beta   90.00
_cell.angle_gamma   90.00
#
_symmetry.space_group_name_H-M   'P 1'
#
loop_
_entity.id
_entity.type
_entity.pdbx_description
1 polymer ?
#
loop_
_entity_poly.entity_id
_entity_poly.type
_entity_poly.pdbx_seq_one_letter_code
_entity_poly.pdbx_strand_id
1 'polypeptide(L)'
;MKIFTSKIIPIILLLIWLIFVVSYLNKENYFSFSIEKSLNALSLGDYRGDPLLRGHVIRINYLSPHSYLSSVGVRFNTFYKTNSDTLRFRIKEIGSDDWYYEDKYRVDQFRQLQYFYFSFPVIKNSSGKYYQIEVESLGGTDGNYVAVAGPLDQSARVRHDFTKENLSKNTRLLAYFVFNKLFFLVSDPKFLKHLLLYSTPLIYYLIYALVGTSMGSFSVVIFLSVMIDTLFLNGFSAFFVLSVIFGWSLMVLHHRVESRVSSSLFISLFTLSFVAFLFGQIPIGDRMGVWAYVFLSFSIFQLTWELYFKPKKLLPIKDYWRNLVIEGKNMVFFTHLAIVGEVKIDVERGRFGSGGNSEMMGVTDRGSEMVTLVVYRWQAPMIKTYIYTSQLLAYLIVVTIGIISAILRIGLFVLFAWLVFSNAREITQYFKFYLDFFPDSQLNIFWNQMGKRLFFVYSGVLVIILSLLLLKKPDIRKKTLMCLIILYLCSIIARLTFISATPYRNDIKIWSISPGSSMEPWVDIAIKGRNFGEMPFIGSVWIDGVEQRVIKWGEREIVFRTDPFMTRSGNLTVRVFKNTASNPFYFTYTGYR
;
A
#
# COMPACT_ATOMS: atom_id res chain seq x y z
N MET A 1 41.33 9.61 16.27
CA MET A 1 39.87 9.88 16.17
C MET A 1 39.21 9.41 14.86
N LYS A 2 39.77 9.66 13.65
CA LYS A 2 39.14 9.26 12.37
C LYS A 2 38.84 7.76 12.22
N ILE A 3 39.69 6.87 12.75
CA ILE A 3 39.50 5.41 12.67
C ILE A 3 38.42 4.92 13.67
N PHE A 4 38.33 5.57 14.83
CA PHE A 4 37.34 5.26 15.87
C PHE A 4 35.91 5.62 15.42
N THR A 5 35.72 6.76 14.75
CA THR A 5 34.40 7.20 14.27
C THR A 5 33.94 6.46 13.00
N SER A 6 34.85 6.02 12.13
CA SER A 6 34.50 5.37 10.85
C SER A 6 34.01 3.92 11.00
N LYS A 7 34.54 3.17 11.97
CA LYS A 7 34.22 1.73 12.13
C LYS A 7 33.18 1.43 13.21
N ILE A 8 33.10 2.23 14.28
CA ILE A 8 32.23 1.93 15.43
C ILE A 8 30.77 2.33 15.16
N ILE A 9 30.53 3.51 14.57
CA ILE A 9 29.19 4.00 14.26
C ILE A 9 28.40 3.01 13.37
N PRO A 10 28.93 2.46 12.25
CA PRO A 10 28.17 1.51 11.45
C PRO A 10 27.90 0.20 12.19
N ILE A 11 28.80 -0.25 13.07
CA ILE A 11 28.57 -1.44 13.91
C ILE A 11 27.41 -1.18 14.88
N ILE A 12 27.39 -0.03 15.56
CA ILE A 12 26.30 0.35 16.47
C ILE A 12 24.97 0.43 15.69
N LEU A 13 24.96 1.09 14.52
CA LEU A 13 23.75 1.19 13.70
C LEU A 13 23.27 -0.18 13.19
N LEU A 14 24.19 -1.09 12.87
CA LEU A 14 23.86 -2.46 12.47
C LEU A 14 23.29 -3.25 13.65
N LEU A 15 23.84 -3.09 14.85
CA LEU A 15 23.29 -3.70 16.07
C LEU A 15 21.89 -3.17 16.38
N ILE A 16 21.67 -1.86 16.30
CA ILE A 16 20.34 -1.24 16.45
C ILE A 16 19.39 -1.84 15.42
N TRP A 17 19.77 -1.84 14.14
CA TRP A 17 18.97 -2.42 13.06
C TRP A 17 18.60 -3.88 13.36
N LEU A 18 19.57 -4.69 13.76
CA LEU A 18 19.37 -6.11 14.08
C LEU A 18 18.43 -6.29 15.26
N ILE A 19 18.58 -5.52 16.35
CA ILE A 19 17.69 -5.55 17.51
C ILE A 19 16.25 -5.24 17.11
N PHE A 20 16.02 -4.19 16.32
CA PHE A 20 14.67 -3.80 15.89
C PHE A 20 14.04 -4.82 14.94
N VAL A 21 14.80 -5.35 13.98
CA VAL A 21 14.33 -6.39 13.06
C VAL A 21 13.99 -7.67 13.83
N VAL A 22 14.89 -8.14 14.71
CA VAL A 22 14.66 -9.34 15.53
C VAL A 22 13.48 -9.16 16.48
N SER A 23 13.35 -7.99 17.11
CA SER A 23 12.21 -7.66 17.98
C SER A 23 10.88 -7.72 17.22
N TYR A 24 10.84 -7.15 16.00
CA TYR A 24 9.67 -7.22 15.13
C TYR A 24 9.35 -8.66 14.71
N LEU A 25 10.38 -9.41 14.28
CA LEU A 25 10.24 -10.82 13.91
C LEU A 25 9.69 -11.67 15.06
N ASN A 26 10.12 -11.38 16.29
CA ASN A 26 9.63 -12.07 17.48
C ASN A 26 8.18 -11.69 17.81
N LYS A 27 7.85 -10.39 17.78
CA LYS A 27 6.49 -9.89 18.08
C LYS A 27 5.44 -10.49 17.15
N GLU A 28 5.73 -10.56 15.86
CA GLU A 28 4.83 -11.13 14.85
C GLU A 28 4.99 -12.66 14.70
N ASN A 29 5.77 -13.29 15.58
CA ASN A 29 6.01 -14.74 15.62
C ASN A 29 6.53 -15.33 14.30
N TYR A 30 7.33 -14.57 13.55
CA TYR A 30 7.98 -15.06 12.34
C TYR A 30 9.09 -16.09 12.63
N PHE A 31 9.59 -16.19 13.87
CA PHE A 31 10.55 -17.25 14.24
C PHE A 31 9.92 -18.64 14.43
N SER A 32 8.59 -18.75 14.36
CA SER A 32 7.88 -20.02 14.33
C SER A 32 8.43 -20.95 13.23
N PHE A 33 8.51 -22.24 13.54
CA PHE A 33 8.83 -23.29 12.56
C PHE A 33 7.62 -23.62 11.67
N SER A 34 6.88 -22.60 11.27
CA SER A 34 5.68 -22.72 10.47
C SER A 34 5.75 -21.83 9.24
N ILE A 35 5.13 -22.25 8.15
CA ILE A 35 4.88 -21.40 6.98
C ILE A 35 3.39 -21.14 6.95
N GLU A 36 3.01 -19.86 7.05
CA GLU A 36 1.62 -19.43 6.95
C GLU A 36 1.33 -18.87 5.58
N LYS A 37 0.14 -19.15 5.05
CA LYS A 37 -0.35 -18.58 3.80
C LYS A 37 -1.79 -18.09 3.98
N SER A 38 -2.03 -16.82 3.64
CA SER A 38 -3.40 -16.29 3.56
C SER A 38 -4.13 -16.87 2.36
N LEU A 39 -5.40 -17.20 2.56
CA LEU A 39 -6.27 -17.69 1.51
C LEU A 39 -6.99 -16.53 0.83
N ASN A 40 -7.11 -16.61 -0.49
CA ASN A 40 -7.88 -15.63 -1.26
C ASN A 40 -9.38 -15.80 -1.00
N ALA A 41 -10.15 -14.73 -1.17
CA ALA A 41 -11.61 -14.75 -1.00
C ALA A 41 -12.30 -15.85 -1.84
N LEU A 42 -11.79 -16.13 -3.05
CA LEU A 42 -12.28 -17.20 -3.92
C LEU A 42 -12.19 -18.60 -3.29
N SER A 43 -11.24 -18.81 -2.37
CA SER A 43 -11.09 -20.08 -1.68
C SER A 43 -12.23 -20.36 -0.70
N LEU A 44 -12.96 -19.34 -0.23
CA LEU A 44 -14.12 -19.49 0.67
C LEU A 44 -15.43 -19.82 -0.07
N GLY A 45 -15.36 -20.13 -1.37
CA GLY A 45 -16.51 -20.52 -2.18
C GLY A 45 -17.57 -19.41 -2.25
N ASP A 46 -18.81 -19.76 -1.92
CA ASP A 46 -19.97 -18.86 -2.00
C ASP A 46 -20.18 -18.02 -0.74
N TYR A 47 -19.35 -18.20 0.29
CA TYR A 47 -19.50 -17.44 1.53
C TYR A 47 -19.20 -15.95 1.31
N ARG A 48 -20.08 -15.05 1.77
CA ARG A 48 -19.99 -13.59 1.55
C ARG A 48 -19.88 -12.77 2.84
N GLY A 49 -19.59 -13.40 3.98
CA GLY A 49 -19.54 -12.71 5.29
C GLY A 49 -20.80 -12.90 6.12
N ASP A 50 -21.70 -13.79 5.71
CA ASP A 50 -23.00 -14.01 6.33
C ASP A 50 -22.88 -14.58 7.76
N PRO A 51 -23.83 -14.27 8.65
CA PRO A 51 -23.99 -14.96 9.93
C PRO A 51 -23.98 -16.49 9.76
N LEU A 52 -23.13 -17.18 10.51
CA LEU A 52 -23.13 -18.64 10.58
C LEU A 52 -24.26 -19.10 11.51
N LEU A 53 -25.46 -19.22 10.94
CA LEU A 53 -26.59 -19.87 11.61
C LEU A 53 -26.47 -21.40 11.48
N ARG A 54 -27.22 -22.13 12.31
CA ARG A 54 -27.25 -23.59 12.32
C ARG A 54 -27.42 -24.18 10.91
N GLY A 55 -26.53 -25.10 10.56
CA GLY A 55 -26.48 -25.77 9.27
C GLY A 55 -25.74 -25.01 8.17
N HIS A 56 -25.35 -23.74 8.38
CA HIS A 56 -24.49 -23.05 7.44
C HIS A 56 -23.07 -23.62 7.49
N VAL A 57 -22.51 -23.84 6.29
CA VAL A 57 -21.18 -24.41 6.10
C VAL A 57 -20.34 -23.44 5.27
N ILE A 58 -19.18 -23.08 5.81
CA ILE A 58 -18.13 -22.43 5.03
C ILE A 58 -17.30 -23.53 4.39
N ARG A 59 -17.25 -23.55 3.06
CA ARG A 59 -16.41 -24.48 2.31
C ARG A 59 -15.16 -23.76 1.84
N ILE A 60 -14.01 -24.31 2.19
CA ILE A 60 -12.71 -23.79 1.81
C ILE A 60 -11.99 -24.82 0.94
N ASN A 61 -11.74 -24.46 -0.31
CA ASN A 61 -10.95 -25.28 -1.23
C ASN A 61 -9.51 -24.76 -1.29
N TYR A 62 -8.56 -25.63 -0.97
CA TYR A 62 -7.15 -25.26 -0.84
C TYR A 62 -6.22 -26.21 -1.59
N LEU A 63 -5.48 -25.68 -2.56
CA LEU A 63 -4.30 -26.35 -3.10
C LEU A 63 -3.11 -26.09 -2.19
N SER A 64 -2.60 -27.15 -1.58
CA SER A 64 -1.47 -27.08 -0.66
C SER A 64 -0.14 -26.98 -1.43
N PRO A 65 0.59 -25.85 -1.39
CA PRO A 65 1.85 -25.67 -2.11
C PRO A 65 3.07 -26.22 -1.35
N HIS A 66 2.88 -26.54 -0.06
CA HIS A 66 3.93 -27.00 0.84
C HIS A 66 3.51 -28.31 1.52
N SER A 67 4.50 -29.11 1.91
CA SER A 67 4.30 -30.28 2.75
C SER A 67 3.98 -29.89 4.21
N TYR A 68 3.61 -30.85 5.05
CA TYR A 68 3.36 -30.67 6.50
C TYR A 68 2.19 -29.73 6.87
N LEU A 69 1.09 -29.75 6.11
CA LEU A 69 -0.16 -29.09 6.46
C LEU A 69 -0.67 -29.53 7.86
N SER A 70 -0.95 -28.57 8.75
CA SER A 70 -1.25 -28.85 10.17
C SER A 70 -2.45 -28.11 10.75
N SER A 71 -2.72 -26.89 10.30
CA SER A 71 -3.84 -26.11 10.84
C SER A 71 -4.41 -25.11 9.85
N VAL A 72 -5.68 -24.78 10.07
CA VAL A 72 -6.39 -23.74 9.32
C VAL A 72 -6.87 -22.70 10.33
N GLY A 73 -6.37 -21.47 10.19
CA GLY A 73 -6.79 -20.32 10.96
C GLY A 73 -7.95 -19.61 10.28
N VAL A 74 -9.07 -19.41 10.97
CA VAL A 74 -10.19 -18.58 10.50
C VAL A 74 -10.38 -17.43 11.46
N ARG A 75 -10.49 -16.22 10.90
CA ARG A 75 -10.71 -14.98 11.65
C ARG A 75 -12.21 -14.79 11.83
N PHE A 76 -12.69 -14.78 13.08
CA PHE A 76 -14.11 -14.63 13.37
C PHE A 76 -14.45 -13.23 13.90
N ASN A 77 -15.65 -12.77 13.53
CA ASN A 77 -16.36 -11.67 14.15
C ASN A 77 -17.40 -12.27 15.10
N THR A 78 -17.20 -12.08 16.39
CA THR A 78 -18.13 -12.47 17.46
C THR A 78 -19.10 -11.36 17.83
N PHE A 79 -19.03 -10.23 17.11
CA PHE A 79 -19.83 -9.02 17.35
C PHE A 79 -19.67 -8.49 18.78
N TYR A 80 -18.47 -8.68 19.36
CA TYR A 80 -18.13 -8.31 20.74
C TYR A 80 -19.05 -8.97 21.79
N LYS A 81 -19.61 -10.15 21.49
CA LYS A 81 -20.46 -10.92 22.39
C LYS A 81 -19.91 -12.32 22.61
N THR A 82 -20.26 -12.92 23.74
CA THR A 82 -20.05 -14.35 23.99
C THR A 82 -21.16 -15.12 23.30
N ASN A 83 -20.81 -15.98 22.35
CA ASN A 83 -21.77 -16.83 21.63
C ASN A 83 -21.65 -18.26 22.13
N SER A 84 -22.77 -18.95 22.28
CA SER A 84 -22.84 -20.33 22.77
C SER A 84 -22.86 -21.38 21.65
N ASP A 85 -22.67 -20.96 20.41
CA ASP A 85 -22.62 -21.85 19.25
C ASP A 85 -21.42 -22.83 19.33
N THR A 86 -21.51 -23.91 18.57
CA THR A 86 -20.45 -24.90 18.38
C THR A 86 -20.20 -25.05 16.89
N LEU A 87 -18.95 -24.85 16.48
CA LEU A 87 -18.54 -25.08 15.10
C LEU A 87 -17.93 -26.46 14.95
N ARG A 88 -18.37 -27.22 13.93
CA ARG A 88 -17.72 -28.45 13.49
C ARG A 88 -16.71 -28.09 12.41
N PHE A 89 -15.45 -28.45 12.63
CA PHE A 89 -14.39 -28.35 11.64
C PHE A 89 -14.12 -29.73 11.05
N ARG A 90 -13.98 -29.83 9.73
CA ARG A 90 -13.58 -31.07 9.05
C ARG A 90 -12.72 -30.80 7.83
N ILE A 91 -11.79 -31.69 7.53
CA ILE A 91 -10.87 -31.60 6.40
C ILE A 91 -10.70 -32.95 5.70
N LYS A 92 -10.69 -32.94 4.36
CA LYS A 92 -10.36 -34.12 3.55
C LYS A 92 -9.63 -33.76 2.27
N GLU A 93 -8.91 -34.73 1.70
CA GLU A 93 -8.35 -34.62 0.36
C GLU A 93 -9.48 -34.77 -0.67
N ILE A 94 -9.53 -33.88 -1.68
CA ILE A 94 -10.56 -33.95 -2.73
C ILE A 94 -10.37 -35.25 -3.52
N GLY A 95 -11.44 -36.05 -3.61
CA GLY A 95 -11.41 -37.40 -4.17
C GLY A 95 -11.36 -38.52 -3.13
N SER A 96 -11.22 -38.19 -1.84
CA SER A 96 -11.41 -39.14 -0.75
C SER A 96 -12.86 -39.15 -0.27
N ASP A 97 -13.37 -40.35 0.02
CA ASP A 97 -14.71 -40.54 0.57
C ASP A 97 -14.77 -40.13 2.04
N ASP A 98 -13.71 -40.42 2.80
CA ASP A 98 -13.63 -40.20 4.24
C ASP A 98 -13.02 -38.85 4.63
N TRP A 99 -13.43 -38.33 5.79
CA TRP A 99 -12.81 -37.15 6.41
C TRP A 99 -11.48 -37.53 7.07
N TYR A 100 -10.42 -36.79 6.75
CA TYR A 100 -9.10 -37.01 7.38
C TYR A 100 -9.14 -36.63 8.87
N TYR A 101 -9.88 -35.58 9.21
CA TYR A 101 -10.08 -35.12 10.57
C TYR A 101 -11.42 -34.40 10.71
N GLU A 102 -12.11 -34.60 11.84
CA GLU A 102 -13.33 -33.90 12.24
C GLU A 102 -13.28 -33.65 13.75
N ASP A 103 -13.62 -32.43 14.17
CA ASP A 103 -13.74 -32.07 15.59
C ASP A 103 -14.72 -30.90 15.81
N LYS A 104 -15.13 -30.68 17.06
CA LYS A 104 -16.11 -29.65 17.46
C LYS A 104 -15.49 -28.64 18.43
N TYR A 105 -15.72 -27.36 18.15
CA TYR A 105 -15.14 -26.26 18.90
C TYR A 105 -16.23 -25.33 19.40
N ARG A 106 -16.18 -24.99 20.70
CA ARG A 106 -17.12 -24.05 21.31
C ARG A 106 -16.69 -22.62 20.99
N VAL A 107 -17.64 -21.81 20.57
CA VAL A 107 -17.40 -20.44 20.09
C VAL A 107 -17.06 -19.46 21.22
N ASP A 108 -17.36 -19.81 22.48
CA ASP A 108 -16.97 -19.03 23.66
C ASP A 108 -15.44 -18.89 23.83
N GLN A 109 -14.66 -19.73 23.16
CA GLN A 109 -13.20 -19.64 23.10
C GLN A 109 -12.70 -18.62 22.07
N PHE A 110 -13.58 -18.15 21.17
CA PHE A 110 -13.18 -17.31 20.05
C PHE A 110 -13.09 -15.85 20.48
N ARG A 111 -12.05 -15.17 20.00
CA ARG A 111 -11.82 -13.75 20.28
C ARG A 111 -12.17 -12.90 19.06
N GLN A 112 -12.82 -11.78 19.31
CA GLN A 112 -13.22 -10.81 18.29
C GLN A 112 -12.05 -10.43 17.38
N LEU A 113 -12.22 -10.61 16.07
CA LEU A 113 -11.26 -10.26 15.02
C LEU A 113 -9.89 -10.94 15.16
N GLN A 114 -9.80 -12.08 15.86
CA GLN A 114 -8.59 -12.90 15.95
C GLN A 114 -8.74 -14.21 15.18
N TYR A 115 -7.62 -14.78 14.74
CA TYR A 115 -7.60 -16.10 14.13
C TYR A 115 -7.80 -17.17 15.21
N PHE A 116 -8.80 -18.02 15.00
CA PHE A 116 -8.90 -19.30 15.70
C PHE A 116 -8.30 -20.38 14.80
N TYR A 117 -7.29 -21.09 15.29
CA TYR A 117 -6.59 -22.13 14.54
C TYR A 117 -7.16 -23.50 14.85
N PHE A 118 -7.86 -24.07 13.87
CA PHE A 118 -8.28 -25.46 13.87
C PHE A 118 -7.06 -26.33 13.57
N SER A 119 -6.50 -26.94 14.61
CA SER A 119 -5.31 -27.79 14.51
C SER A 119 -5.71 -29.25 14.30
N PHE A 120 -4.99 -29.96 13.43
CA PHE A 120 -5.22 -31.37 13.13
C PHE A 120 -3.89 -32.11 12.97
N PRO A 121 -3.89 -33.46 12.96
CA PRO A 121 -2.67 -34.24 12.76
C PRO A 121 -1.94 -33.85 11.47
N VAL A 122 -0.62 -33.69 11.54
CA VAL A 122 0.18 -33.14 10.43
C VAL A 122 0.15 -34.06 9.21
N ILE A 123 -0.33 -33.54 8.07
CA ILE A 123 -0.35 -34.23 6.79
C ILE A 123 1.01 -34.02 6.10
N LYS A 124 1.95 -34.94 6.32
CA LYS A 124 3.34 -34.84 5.84
C LYS A 124 3.44 -34.62 4.33
N ASN A 125 2.74 -35.42 3.52
CA ASN A 125 2.81 -35.36 2.05
C ASN A 125 1.67 -34.53 1.44
N SER A 126 1.43 -33.33 1.98
CA SER A 126 0.34 -32.45 1.53
C SER A 126 0.68 -31.60 0.31
N SER A 127 1.95 -31.51 -0.09
CA SER A 127 2.36 -30.69 -1.23
C SER A 127 1.72 -31.16 -2.54
N GLY A 128 1.15 -30.25 -3.31
CA GLY A 128 0.51 -30.49 -4.61
C GLY A 128 -0.90 -31.06 -4.55
N LYS A 129 -1.45 -31.29 -3.35
CA LYS A 129 -2.78 -31.90 -3.15
C LYS A 129 -3.86 -30.85 -2.89
N TYR A 130 -5.08 -31.17 -3.32
CA TYR A 130 -6.26 -30.35 -3.07
C TYR A 130 -7.01 -30.85 -1.83
N TYR A 131 -7.34 -29.94 -0.93
CA TYR A 131 -8.10 -30.20 0.30
C TYR A 131 -9.41 -29.42 0.30
N GLN A 132 -10.47 -30.09 0.74
CA GLN A 132 -11.74 -29.49 1.09
C GLN A 132 -11.82 -29.39 2.62
N ILE A 133 -11.96 -28.16 3.10
CA ILE A 133 -12.11 -27.84 4.51
C ILE A 133 -13.52 -27.30 4.70
N GLU A 134 -14.20 -27.72 5.76
CA GLU A 134 -15.52 -27.23 6.09
C GLU A 134 -15.61 -26.79 7.54
N VAL A 135 -16.25 -25.65 7.73
CA VAL A 135 -16.61 -25.11 9.05
C VAL A 135 -18.12 -24.94 9.08
N GLU A 136 -18.80 -25.79 9.85
CA GLU A 136 -20.25 -25.84 9.97
C GLU A 136 -20.71 -25.32 11.34
N SER A 137 -21.70 -24.43 11.38
CA SER A 137 -22.36 -24.06 12.63
C SER A 137 -23.41 -25.10 13.02
N LEU A 138 -23.33 -25.63 14.24
CA LEU A 138 -24.26 -26.65 14.74
C LEU A 138 -25.42 -26.07 15.55
N GLY A 139 -25.24 -24.87 16.14
CA GLY A 139 -26.18 -24.28 17.09
C GLY A 139 -26.40 -22.77 16.92
N GLY A 140 -25.92 -22.17 15.82
CA GLY A 140 -26.07 -20.74 15.56
C GLY A 140 -27.53 -20.35 15.40
N THR A 141 -27.94 -19.27 16.06
CA THR A 141 -29.32 -18.74 16.01
C THR A 141 -29.29 -17.22 15.85
N ASP A 142 -30.41 -16.60 15.48
CA ASP A 142 -30.49 -15.15 15.37
C ASP A 142 -30.16 -14.48 16.72
N GLY A 143 -29.12 -13.65 16.72
CA GLY A 143 -28.57 -13.01 17.92
C GLY A 143 -27.49 -13.80 18.67
N ASN A 144 -27.23 -15.06 18.30
CA ASN A 144 -26.20 -15.92 18.88
C ASN A 144 -25.49 -16.70 17.77
N TYR A 145 -24.59 -16.01 17.07
CA TYR A 145 -23.88 -16.50 15.90
C TYR A 145 -22.51 -15.83 15.78
N VAL A 146 -21.66 -16.39 14.93
CA VAL A 146 -20.42 -15.76 14.49
C VAL A 146 -20.42 -15.59 12.98
N ALA A 147 -19.62 -14.67 12.49
CA ALA A 147 -19.35 -14.54 11.06
C ALA A 147 -17.84 -14.58 10.84
N VAL A 148 -17.41 -14.90 9.63
CA VAL A 148 -16.00 -14.75 9.24
C VAL A 148 -15.72 -13.27 9.04
N ALA A 149 -14.67 -12.77 9.69
CA ALA A 149 -14.32 -11.36 9.68
C ALA A 149 -13.76 -10.93 8.32
N GLY A 150 -14.28 -9.82 7.79
CA GLY A 150 -13.73 -9.16 6.61
C GLY A 150 -12.40 -8.43 6.89
N PRO A 151 -11.63 -8.12 5.83
CA PRO A 151 -11.86 -8.48 4.43
C PRO A 151 -11.55 -9.98 4.17
N LEU A 152 -12.32 -10.61 3.26
CA LEU A 152 -12.33 -12.08 3.06
C LEU A 152 -11.00 -12.66 2.55
N ASP A 153 -10.17 -11.85 1.89
CA ASP A 153 -8.81 -12.21 1.45
C ASP A 153 -7.81 -12.35 2.62
N GLN A 154 -8.19 -11.92 3.81
CA GLN A 154 -7.40 -12.06 5.04
C GLN A 154 -8.14 -12.86 6.10
N SER A 155 -9.28 -13.46 5.77
CA SER A 155 -10.13 -14.07 6.77
C SER A 155 -9.74 -15.51 7.11
N ALA A 156 -9.05 -16.20 6.20
CA ALA A 156 -8.54 -17.54 6.44
C ALA A 156 -7.04 -17.63 6.13
N ARG A 157 -6.32 -18.43 6.92
CA ARG A 157 -4.91 -18.75 6.77
C ARG A 157 -4.70 -20.24 6.93
N VAL A 158 -3.72 -20.77 6.23
CA VAL A 158 -3.29 -22.16 6.37
C VAL A 158 -1.87 -22.18 6.88
N ARG A 159 -1.58 -23.11 7.79
CA ARG A 159 -0.26 -23.27 8.40
C ARG A 159 0.32 -24.63 8.07
N HIS A 160 1.61 -24.62 7.75
CA HIS A 160 2.44 -25.80 7.54
C HIS A 160 3.51 -25.86 8.62
N ASP A 161 3.40 -26.81 9.55
CA ASP A 161 4.26 -26.89 10.73
C ASP A 161 5.39 -27.91 10.56
N PHE A 162 6.61 -27.43 10.71
CA PHE A 162 7.82 -28.24 10.66
C PHE A 162 8.34 -28.44 12.08
N THR A 163 8.58 -29.69 12.47
CA THR A 163 9.19 -29.98 13.78
C THR A 163 10.70 -29.75 13.71
N LYS A 164 11.29 -29.21 14.79
CA LYS A 164 12.73 -29.01 14.92
C LYS A 164 13.54 -30.28 14.62
N GLU A 165 13.07 -31.45 15.08
CA GLU A 165 13.73 -32.73 14.83
C GLU A 165 13.82 -33.10 13.35
N ASN A 166 12.74 -32.90 12.59
CA ASN A 166 12.72 -33.16 11.14
C ASN A 166 13.65 -32.19 10.39
N LEU A 167 13.69 -30.93 10.80
CA LEU A 167 14.57 -29.92 10.18
C LEU A 167 16.05 -30.17 10.49
N SER A 168 16.39 -30.58 11.71
CA SER A 168 17.78 -30.86 12.09
C SER A 168 18.35 -32.11 11.45
N LYS A 169 17.51 -33.12 11.17
CA LYS A 169 17.93 -34.40 10.58
C LYS A 169 18.03 -34.36 9.05
N ASN A 170 17.33 -33.43 8.39
CA ASN A 170 17.25 -33.39 6.92
C ASN A 170 17.66 -32.01 6.38
N THR A 171 18.91 -31.90 5.91
CA THR A 171 19.47 -30.66 5.35
C THR A 171 18.69 -30.14 4.15
N ARG A 172 18.14 -31.03 3.30
CA ARG A 172 17.32 -30.61 2.14
C ARG A 172 16.00 -30.00 2.61
N LEU A 173 15.37 -30.59 3.62
CA LEU A 173 14.14 -30.05 4.21
C LEU A 173 14.39 -28.72 4.93
N LEU A 174 15.53 -28.58 5.62
CA LEU A 174 15.94 -27.32 6.23
C LEU A 174 16.14 -26.23 5.17
N ALA A 175 16.87 -26.52 4.09
CA ALA A 175 17.08 -25.57 3.00
C ALA A 175 15.74 -25.15 2.35
N TYR A 176 14.84 -26.12 2.11
CA TYR A 176 13.48 -25.86 1.63
C TYR A 176 12.70 -24.94 2.58
N PHE A 177 12.69 -25.25 3.88
CA PHE A 177 12.00 -24.44 4.88
C PHE A 177 12.55 -23.02 4.94
N VAL A 178 13.88 -22.86 5.03
CA VAL A 178 14.53 -21.54 5.09
C VAL A 178 14.23 -20.72 3.85
N PHE A 179 14.32 -21.31 2.66
CA PHE A 179 14.02 -20.62 1.41
C PHE A 179 12.57 -20.11 1.37
N ASN A 180 11.59 -20.98 1.69
CA ASN A 180 10.18 -20.59 1.67
C ASN A 180 9.84 -19.61 2.78
N LYS A 181 10.48 -19.70 3.96
CA LYS A 181 10.31 -18.76 5.05
C LYS A 181 10.86 -17.37 4.69
N LEU A 182 12.02 -17.29 4.04
CA LEU A 182 12.57 -16.04 3.53
C LEU A 182 11.70 -15.45 2.42
N PHE A 183 11.22 -16.29 1.49
CA PHE A 183 10.31 -15.85 0.44
C PHE A 183 9.01 -15.29 1.03
N PHE A 184 8.44 -15.95 2.04
CA PHE A 184 7.28 -15.47 2.78
C PHE A 184 7.54 -14.10 3.42
N LEU A 185 8.67 -13.92 4.11
CA LEU A 185 9.05 -12.65 4.71
C LEU A 185 9.14 -11.52 3.67
N VAL A 186 9.86 -11.75 2.58
CA VAL A 186 10.04 -10.75 1.51
C VAL A 186 8.73 -10.48 0.75
N SER A 187 7.80 -11.43 0.72
CA SER A 187 6.49 -11.25 0.11
C SER A 187 5.51 -10.47 0.99
N ASP A 188 5.76 -10.35 2.29
CA ASP A 188 4.90 -9.62 3.22
C ASP A 188 5.19 -8.09 3.16
N PRO A 189 4.24 -7.27 2.65
CA PRO A 189 4.43 -5.83 2.55
C PRO A 189 4.66 -5.16 3.91
N LYS A 190 4.09 -5.72 4.99
CA LYS A 190 4.29 -5.19 6.35
C LYS A 190 5.72 -5.42 6.80
N PHE A 191 6.27 -6.61 6.56
CA PHE A 191 7.67 -6.90 6.88
C PHE A 191 8.59 -5.97 6.09
N LEU A 192 8.39 -5.82 4.77
CA LEU A 192 9.20 -4.92 3.95
C LEU A 192 9.15 -3.47 4.43
N LYS A 193 7.96 -2.97 4.82
CA LYS A 193 7.81 -1.61 5.36
C LYS A 193 8.64 -1.41 6.63
N HIS A 194 8.59 -2.37 7.57
CA HIS A 194 9.35 -2.28 8.82
C HIS A 194 10.85 -2.47 8.59
N LEU A 195 11.24 -3.38 7.70
CA LEU A 195 12.63 -3.58 7.31
C LEU A 195 13.23 -2.29 6.75
N LEU A 196 12.53 -1.62 5.83
CA LEU A 196 12.97 -0.36 5.25
C LEU A 196 13.03 0.75 6.30
N LEU A 197 12.01 0.85 7.16
CA LEU A 197 11.95 1.81 8.26
C LEU A 197 13.14 1.66 9.21
N TYR A 198 13.43 0.45 9.68
CA TYR A 198 14.54 0.20 10.60
C TYR A 198 15.91 0.38 9.95
N SER A 199 15.99 0.25 8.62
CA SER A 199 17.21 0.50 7.85
C SER A 199 17.51 1.99 7.66
N THR A 200 16.57 2.89 7.95
CA THR A 200 16.73 4.34 7.67
C THR A 200 17.95 5.00 8.32
N PRO A 201 18.31 4.77 9.60
CA PRO A 201 19.52 5.38 10.17
C PRO A 201 20.79 4.94 9.47
N LEU A 202 20.87 3.65 9.10
CA LEU A 202 21.99 3.08 8.37
C LEU A 202 22.07 3.67 6.96
N ILE A 203 20.93 3.82 6.28
CA ILE A 203 20.86 4.47 4.97
C ILE A 203 21.36 5.91 5.06
N TYR A 204 20.92 6.71 6.04
CA TYR A 204 21.43 8.07 6.21
C TYR A 204 22.94 8.11 6.49
N TYR A 205 23.44 7.21 7.33
CA TYR A 205 24.88 7.12 7.58
C TYR A 205 25.67 6.73 6.32
N LEU A 206 25.17 5.79 5.52
CA LEU A 206 25.78 5.41 4.25
C LEU A 206 25.79 6.57 3.25
N ILE A 207 24.66 7.28 3.10
CA ILE A 207 24.57 8.47 2.25
C ILE A 207 25.53 9.56 2.74
N TYR A 208 25.65 9.74 4.05
CA TYR A 208 26.62 10.66 4.65
C TYR A 208 28.06 10.23 4.36
N ALA A 209 28.39 8.94 4.47
CA ALA A 209 29.72 8.44 4.13
C ALA A 209 30.06 8.59 2.63
N LEU A 210 29.04 8.49 1.77
CA LEU A 210 29.13 8.58 0.32
C LEU A 210 29.25 10.01 -0.20
N VAL A 211 28.37 10.89 0.26
CA VAL A 211 28.10 12.22 -0.30
C VAL A 211 28.27 13.32 0.74
N GLY A 212 28.71 13.00 1.96
CA GLY A 212 28.83 13.95 3.07
C GLY A 212 29.82 15.09 2.85
N THR A 213 30.55 15.11 1.72
CA THR A 213 31.30 16.29 1.28
C THR A 213 30.41 17.36 0.65
N SER A 214 29.26 16.99 0.06
CA SER A 214 28.26 17.89 -0.52
C SER A 214 27.11 18.11 0.45
N MET A 215 27.08 19.33 1.00
CA MET A 215 26.06 19.75 1.95
C MET A 215 24.67 19.74 1.31
N GLY A 216 24.55 20.22 0.08
CA GLY A 216 23.29 20.33 -0.66
C GLY A 216 22.68 18.96 -0.96
N SER A 217 23.47 17.98 -1.39
CA SER A 217 22.95 16.65 -1.74
C SER A 217 22.29 16.01 -0.52
N PHE A 218 22.99 16.06 0.61
CA PHE A 218 22.53 15.47 1.85
C PHE A 218 21.31 16.21 2.41
N SER A 219 21.28 17.55 2.30
CA SER A 219 20.13 18.38 2.69
C SER A 219 18.88 18.04 1.87
N VAL A 220 19.03 17.84 0.56
CA VAL A 220 17.92 17.47 -0.33
C VAL A 220 17.36 16.10 0.07
N VAL A 221 18.21 15.13 0.40
CA VAL A 221 17.74 13.82 0.90
C VAL A 221 16.91 13.98 2.17
N ILE A 222 17.35 14.78 3.13
CA ILE A 222 16.60 15.04 4.37
C ILE A 222 15.26 15.73 4.07
N PHE A 223 15.23 16.74 3.20
CA PHE A 223 13.99 17.43 2.83
C PHE A 223 13.02 16.53 2.09
N LEU A 224 13.52 15.69 1.18
CA LEU A 224 12.70 14.68 0.51
C LEU A 224 12.11 13.68 1.50
N SER A 225 12.86 13.27 2.52
CA SER A 225 12.34 12.38 3.56
C SER A 225 11.18 13.01 4.35
N VAL A 226 11.29 14.30 4.70
CA VAL A 226 10.20 15.05 5.35
C VAL A 226 8.98 15.17 4.41
N MET A 227 9.21 15.42 3.12
CA MET A 227 8.14 15.47 2.11
C MET A 227 7.48 14.10 1.89
N ILE A 228 8.25 13.02 1.89
CA ILE A 228 7.73 11.65 1.75
C ILE A 228 6.83 11.29 2.93
N ASP A 229 7.27 11.61 4.15
CA ASP A 229 6.48 11.36 5.36
C ASP A 229 5.20 12.21 5.39
N THR A 230 5.27 13.49 5.02
CA THR A 230 4.10 14.37 5.01
C THR A 230 3.07 14.00 3.93
N LEU A 231 3.51 13.64 2.72
CA LEU A 231 2.61 13.45 1.58
C LEU A 231 2.20 12.00 1.32
N PHE A 232 3.05 11.01 1.62
CA PHE A 232 2.86 9.63 1.15
C PHE A 232 2.70 8.57 2.24
N LEU A 233 3.34 8.73 3.40
CA LEU A 233 3.31 7.66 4.41
C LEU A 233 2.02 7.67 5.21
N ASN A 234 1.21 6.61 5.16
CA ASN A 234 0.05 6.51 6.05
C ASN A 234 0.48 6.11 7.46
N GLY A 235 0.37 7.06 8.41
CA GLY A 235 0.68 6.90 9.84
C GLY A 235 1.95 7.64 10.27
N PHE A 236 2.06 7.95 11.56
CA PHE A 236 3.23 8.59 12.17
C PHE A 236 4.20 7.54 12.72
N SER A 237 5.49 7.64 12.38
CA SER A 237 6.54 6.76 12.92
C SER A 237 7.59 7.58 13.66
N ALA A 238 7.57 7.51 15.00
CA ALA A 238 8.58 8.18 15.82
C ALA A 238 10.00 7.72 15.46
N PHE A 239 10.18 6.45 15.11
CA PHE A 239 11.47 5.92 14.67
C PHE A 239 11.96 6.61 13.39
N PHE A 240 11.08 6.82 12.40
CA PHE A 240 11.44 7.52 11.17
C PHE A 240 11.88 8.95 11.44
N VAL A 241 11.14 9.66 12.29
CA VAL A 241 11.45 11.04 12.68
C VAL A 241 12.83 11.10 13.35
N LEU A 242 13.11 10.20 14.30
CA LEU A 242 14.41 10.10 14.94
C LEU A 242 15.54 9.79 13.94
N SER A 243 15.31 8.92 12.95
CA SER A 243 16.28 8.64 11.89
C SER A 243 16.60 9.87 11.05
N VAL A 244 15.58 10.66 10.67
CA VAL A 244 15.77 11.90 9.90
C VAL A 244 16.55 12.91 10.72
N ILE A 245 16.24 13.07 12.01
CA ILE A 245 16.97 13.98 12.89
C ILE A 245 18.39 13.50 13.15
N PHE A 246 18.63 12.20 13.24
CA PHE A 246 19.97 11.63 13.26
C PHE A 246 20.74 12.00 11.98
N GLY A 247 20.12 11.84 10.80
CA GLY A 247 20.71 12.28 9.53
C GLY A 247 21.04 13.77 9.54
N TRP A 248 20.07 14.62 9.90
CA TRP A 248 20.27 16.07 10.02
C TRP A 248 21.40 16.43 10.99
N SER A 249 21.52 15.71 12.11
CA SER A 249 22.61 15.89 13.09
C SER A 249 23.99 15.60 12.48
N LEU A 250 24.13 14.54 11.68
CA LEU A 250 25.38 14.24 10.98
C LEU A 250 25.79 15.40 10.07
N MET A 251 24.82 15.99 9.37
CA MET A 251 25.06 17.12 8.46
C MET A 251 25.47 18.38 9.22
N VAL A 252 24.75 18.72 10.28
CA VAL A 252 25.04 19.89 11.13
C VAL A 252 26.44 19.78 11.73
N LEU A 253 26.81 18.60 12.25
CA LEU A 253 28.12 18.36 12.86
C LEU A 253 29.26 18.37 11.83
N HIS A 254 29.05 17.79 10.64
CA HIS A 254 30.08 17.71 9.60
C HIS A 254 30.36 19.07 8.96
N HIS A 255 29.31 19.79 8.54
CA HIS A 255 29.43 21.08 7.85
C HIS A 255 29.43 22.28 8.80
N ARG A 256 29.33 22.04 10.13
CA ARG A 256 29.32 23.08 11.17
C ARG A 256 28.26 24.15 10.90
N VAL A 257 27.05 23.70 10.62
CA VAL A 257 25.92 24.58 10.29
C VAL A 257 25.43 25.28 11.56
N GLU A 258 25.05 26.56 11.47
CA GLU A 258 24.48 27.30 12.61
C GLU A 258 23.00 26.93 12.89
N SER A 259 22.57 27.08 14.14
CA SER A 259 21.21 26.78 14.63
C SER A 259 20.10 27.56 13.93
N ARG A 260 20.43 28.73 13.37
CA ARG A 260 19.50 29.55 12.58
C ARG A 260 19.03 28.83 11.31
N VAL A 261 19.83 27.93 10.74
CA VAL A 261 19.41 27.11 9.58
C VAL A 261 18.31 26.15 9.99
N SER A 262 18.49 25.40 11.08
CA SER A 262 17.44 24.53 11.64
C SER A 262 16.18 25.34 12.00
N SER A 263 16.35 26.55 12.54
CA SER A 263 15.24 27.47 12.83
C SER A 263 14.49 27.91 11.56
N SER A 264 15.20 28.12 10.45
CA SER A 264 14.56 28.48 9.17
C SER A 264 13.71 27.35 8.58
N LEU A 265 14.09 26.10 8.82
CA LEU A 265 13.28 24.94 8.44
C LEU A 265 12.01 24.85 9.27
N PHE A 266 12.12 25.08 10.58
CA PHE A 266 10.96 25.19 11.46
C PHE A 266 9.96 26.23 10.93
N ILE A 267 10.41 27.47 10.65
CA ILE A 267 9.55 28.55 10.16
C ILE A 267 8.90 28.16 8.82
N SER A 268 9.67 27.54 7.92
CA SER A 268 9.17 27.10 6.61
C SER A 268 8.09 26.02 6.73
N LEU A 269 8.30 25.03 7.59
CA LEU A 269 7.32 23.94 7.81
C LEU A 269 6.08 24.44 8.56
N PHE A 270 6.25 25.35 9.51
CA PHE A 270 5.14 25.96 10.24
C PHE A 270 4.25 26.79 9.30
N THR A 271 4.86 27.61 8.43
CA THR A 271 4.12 28.38 7.43
C THR A 271 3.41 27.48 6.42
N LEU A 272 4.07 26.42 5.93
CA LEU A 272 3.44 25.43 5.04
C LEU A 272 2.29 24.68 5.72
N SER A 273 2.41 24.36 7.01
CA SER A 273 1.33 23.77 7.80
C SER A 273 0.10 24.67 7.83
N PHE A 274 0.28 25.96 8.11
CA PHE A 274 -0.81 26.93 8.07
C PHE A 274 -1.48 27.03 6.69
N VAL A 275 -0.67 27.07 5.62
CA VAL A 275 -1.17 27.07 4.24
C VAL A 275 -1.98 25.80 3.95
N ALA A 276 -1.52 24.63 4.38
CA ALA A 276 -2.24 23.38 4.19
C ALA A 276 -3.60 23.38 4.90
N PHE A 277 -3.69 23.94 6.11
CA PHE A 277 -4.97 24.12 6.80
C PHE A 277 -5.93 25.05 6.07
N LEU A 278 -5.43 26.17 5.51
CA LEU A 278 -6.25 27.08 4.71
C LEU A 278 -6.85 26.40 3.47
N PHE A 279 -6.13 25.46 2.85
CA PHE A 279 -6.60 24.68 1.71
C PHE A 279 -7.43 23.43 2.11
N GLY A 280 -7.81 23.29 3.38
CA GLY A 280 -8.60 22.17 3.89
C GLY A 280 -7.84 20.83 3.94
N GLN A 281 -6.51 20.85 3.78
CA GLN A 281 -5.66 19.65 3.82
C GLN A 281 -5.19 19.35 5.26
N ILE A 282 -6.15 19.07 6.14
CA ILE A 282 -5.92 18.83 7.57
C ILE A 282 -4.81 17.78 7.83
N PRO A 283 -4.80 16.60 7.18
CA PRO A 283 -3.79 15.58 7.47
C PRO A 283 -2.36 15.99 7.10
N ILE A 284 -2.21 16.82 6.06
CA ILE A 284 -0.92 17.34 5.61
C ILE A 284 -0.46 18.44 6.57
N GLY A 285 -1.38 19.34 6.94
CA GLY A 285 -1.15 20.41 7.90
C GLY A 285 -0.64 19.89 9.25
N ASP A 286 -1.31 18.88 9.81
CA ASP A 286 -0.91 18.25 11.08
C ASP A 286 0.52 17.71 11.03
N ARG A 287 0.88 16.99 9.96
CA ARG A 287 2.23 16.40 9.82
C ARG A 287 3.32 17.44 9.64
N MET A 288 3.05 18.47 8.83
CA MET A 288 3.98 19.60 8.69
C MET A 288 4.17 20.32 10.03
N GLY A 289 3.11 20.45 10.82
CA GLY A 289 3.17 20.99 12.18
C GLY A 289 4.03 20.16 13.12
N VAL A 290 3.91 18.83 13.08
CA VAL A 290 4.79 17.93 13.85
C VAL A 290 6.26 18.11 13.45
N TRP A 291 6.57 18.12 12.15
CA TRP A 291 7.93 18.37 11.69
C TRP A 291 8.46 19.74 12.09
N ALA A 292 7.62 20.78 12.05
CA ALA A 292 7.98 22.10 12.55
C ALA A 292 8.39 22.04 14.04
N TYR A 293 7.59 21.36 14.88
CA TYR A 293 7.91 21.20 16.32
C TYR A 293 9.20 20.41 16.56
N VAL A 294 9.45 19.37 15.77
CA VAL A 294 10.70 18.60 15.83
C VAL A 294 11.91 19.47 15.48
N PHE A 295 11.85 20.25 14.40
CA PHE A 295 12.95 21.14 14.01
C PHE A 295 13.14 22.30 14.98
N LEU A 296 12.06 22.81 15.58
CA LEU A 296 12.14 23.80 16.67
C LEU A 296 12.90 23.21 17.86
N SER A 297 12.49 22.03 18.32
CA SER A 297 13.13 21.34 19.45
C SER A 297 14.62 21.08 19.17
N PHE A 298 14.93 20.61 17.96
CA PHE A 298 16.30 20.41 17.52
C PHE A 298 17.10 21.72 17.47
N SER A 299 16.50 22.81 16.98
CA SER A 299 17.17 24.12 16.89
C SER A 299 17.54 24.68 18.26
N ILE A 300 16.68 24.51 19.27
CA ILE A 300 16.95 24.91 20.65
C ILE A 300 18.10 24.10 21.23
N PHE A 301 18.10 22.78 21.02
CA PHE A 301 19.18 21.91 21.44
C PHE A 301 20.52 22.31 20.78
N GLN A 302 20.50 22.53 19.46
CA GLN A 302 21.66 22.96 18.70
C GLN A 302 22.19 24.32 19.17
N LEU A 303 21.31 25.29 19.43
CA LEU A 303 21.69 26.60 19.95
C LEU A 303 22.35 26.49 21.34
N THR A 304 21.80 25.65 22.21
CA THR A 304 22.37 25.40 23.54
C THR A 304 23.77 24.79 23.42
N TRP A 305 23.95 23.85 22.50
CA TRP A 305 25.25 23.25 22.19
C TRP A 305 26.25 24.28 21.64
N GLU A 306 25.82 25.16 20.73
CA GLU A 306 26.64 26.26 20.18
C GLU A 306 27.09 27.24 21.28
N LEU A 307 26.20 27.58 22.21
CA LEU A 307 26.51 28.46 23.34
C LEU A 307 27.51 27.84 24.32
N TYR A 308 27.38 26.54 24.60
CA TYR A 308 28.23 25.83 25.54
C TYR A 308 29.64 25.55 24.96
N PHE A 309 29.72 25.02 23.74
CA PHE A 309 31.00 24.58 23.15
C PHE A 309 31.70 25.67 22.30
N LYS A 310 31.01 26.75 21.96
CA LYS A 310 31.53 27.88 21.16
C LYS A 310 32.38 27.44 19.95
N PRO A 311 31.83 26.60 19.04
CA PRO A 311 32.56 26.08 17.90
C PRO A 311 33.09 27.22 17.01
N LYS A 312 34.36 27.12 16.58
CA LYS A 312 34.97 28.10 15.68
C LYS A 312 34.50 27.88 14.23
N LYS A 313 34.10 28.96 13.56
CA LYS A 313 33.70 29.02 12.14
C LYS A 313 32.45 28.18 11.83
N LEU A 314 31.29 28.67 12.26
CA LEU A 314 29.99 28.15 11.83
C LEU A 314 29.63 28.67 10.44
N LEU A 315 28.94 27.85 9.65
CA LEU A 315 28.39 28.25 8.35
C LEU A 315 27.10 29.06 8.58
N PRO A 316 27.07 30.35 8.22
CA PRO A 316 25.90 31.19 8.46
C PRO A 316 24.75 30.84 7.50
N ILE A 317 23.51 31.13 7.92
CA ILE A 317 22.26 30.84 7.21
C ILE A 317 22.26 31.36 5.77
N LYS A 318 22.82 32.56 5.55
CA LYS A 318 22.91 33.17 4.22
C LYS A 318 23.79 32.36 3.29
N ASP A 319 24.95 31.92 3.79
CA ASP A 319 25.89 31.12 3.00
C ASP A 319 25.37 29.70 2.81
N TYR A 320 24.70 29.14 3.82
CA TYR A 320 24.02 27.85 3.73
C TYR A 320 23.03 27.80 2.56
N TRP A 321 22.04 28.71 2.54
CA TRP A 321 21.02 28.73 1.50
C TRP A 321 21.61 29.08 0.13
N ARG A 322 22.59 29.99 0.07
CA ARG A 322 23.30 30.30 -1.18
C ARG A 322 24.00 29.05 -1.74
N ASN A 323 24.73 28.32 -0.91
CA ASN A 323 25.45 27.11 -1.30
C ASN A 323 24.46 26.02 -1.72
N LEU A 324 23.34 25.87 -1.01
CA LEU A 324 22.30 24.90 -1.35
C LEU A 324 21.66 25.20 -2.72
N VAL A 325 21.40 26.48 -3.03
CA VAL A 325 20.89 26.90 -4.34
C VAL A 325 21.93 26.66 -5.45
N ILE A 326 23.21 26.96 -5.19
CA ILE A 326 24.30 26.72 -6.16
C ILE A 326 24.48 25.22 -6.41
N GLU A 327 24.55 24.41 -5.36
CA GLU A 327 24.65 22.96 -5.45
C GLU A 327 23.41 22.37 -6.15
N GLY A 328 22.21 22.85 -5.85
CA GLY A 328 20.98 22.46 -6.53
C GLY A 328 21.00 22.78 -8.03
N LYS A 329 21.45 23.99 -8.41
CA LYS A 329 21.64 24.35 -9.84
C LYS A 329 22.66 23.43 -10.51
N ASN A 330 23.78 23.14 -9.84
CA ASN A 330 24.81 22.25 -10.35
C ASN A 330 24.30 20.81 -10.49
N MET A 331 23.50 20.32 -9.55
CA MET A 331 22.85 19.01 -9.66
C MET A 331 21.85 18.96 -10.80
N VAL A 332 20.96 19.95 -10.93
CA VAL A 332 20.01 20.01 -12.04
C VAL A 332 20.75 20.05 -13.38
N PHE A 333 21.82 20.82 -13.48
CA PHE A 333 22.67 20.87 -14.67
C PHE A 333 23.36 19.53 -14.93
N PHE A 334 23.93 18.89 -13.91
CA PHE A 334 24.56 17.57 -14.03
C PHE A 334 23.56 16.48 -14.43
N THR A 335 22.39 16.46 -13.80
CA THR A 335 21.29 15.56 -14.13
C THR A 335 20.80 15.81 -15.55
N HIS A 336 20.69 17.07 -15.99
CA HIS A 336 20.36 17.41 -17.37
C HIS A 336 21.41 16.85 -18.35
N LEU A 337 22.70 17.07 -18.08
CA LEU A 337 23.79 16.54 -18.90
C LEU A 337 23.80 15.00 -18.94
N ALA A 338 23.55 14.33 -17.80
CA ALA A 338 23.42 12.87 -17.73
C ALA A 338 22.20 12.34 -18.51
N ILE A 339 21.08 13.07 -18.46
CA ILE A 339 19.83 12.76 -19.16
C ILE A 339 19.96 12.96 -20.69
N VAL A 340 20.69 13.98 -21.12
CA VAL A 340 20.97 14.26 -22.55
C VAL A 340 22.07 13.32 -23.08
N GLY A 341 22.83 12.68 -22.19
CA GLY A 341 23.89 11.73 -22.55
C GLY A 341 25.23 12.41 -22.84
N GLU A 342 25.36 13.69 -22.49
CA GLU A 342 26.61 14.44 -22.60
C GLU A 342 27.59 14.14 -21.46
N VAL A 343 27.12 13.46 -20.40
CA VAL A 343 27.98 13.00 -19.30
C VAL A 343 27.98 11.49 -19.18
N LYS A 344 29.17 10.88 -19.26
CA LYS A 344 29.40 9.45 -18.96
C LYS A 344 30.21 9.37 -17.68
N ILE A 345 29.71 8.63 -16.69
CA ILE A 345 30.46 8.31 -15.48
C ILE A 345 31.08 6.93 -15.70
N ASP A 346 32.40 6.87 -15.69
CA ASP A 346 33.14 5.63 -15.85
C ASP A 346 34.07 5.36 -14.66
N VAL A 347 34.48 4.11 -14.52
CA VAL A 347 35.33 3.65 -13.42
C VAL A 347 36.75 3.46 -13.94
N GLU A 348 37.67 4.34 -13.56
CA GLU A 348 39.09 4.20 -13.90
C GLU A 348 39.88 3.61 -12.72
N ARG A 349 40.73 2.62 -13.01
CA ARG A 349 41.72 2.12 -12.03
C ARG A 349 42.96 3.01 -12.07
N GLY A 350 43.10 3.93 -11.11
CA GLY A 350 44.33 4.66 -10.89
C GLY A 350 45.23 3.96 -9.86
N ARG A 351 46.44 3.54 -10.25
CA ARG A 351 47.53 3.31 -9.28
C ARG A 351 48.24 4.64 -9.06
N PHE A 352 48.26 5.15 -7.83
CA PHE A 352 49.14 6.27 -7.49
C PHE A 352 50.13 5.83 -6.42
N GLY A 353 51.40 5.75 -6.83
CA GLY A 353 52.52 5.94 -5.93
C GLY A 353 52.58 7.43 -5.58
N SER A 354 52.71 7.74 -4.29
CA SER A 354 52.94 9.09 -3.80
C SER A 354 54.12 9.70 -4.55
N GLY A 355 53.91 10.85 -5.20
CA GLY A 355 55.00 11.68 -5.68
C GLY A 355 55.81 12.18 -4.48
N GLY A 356 56.92 11.49 -4.22
CA GLY A 356 57.91 11.82 -3.20
C GLY A 356 58.98 10.73 -3.25
N ASN A 357 60.16 11.09 -3.74
CA ASN A 357 61.36 10.27 -3.90
C ASN A 357 61.36 8.99 -3.07
N SER A 358 61.06 7.86 -3.70
CA SER A 358 61.21 6.53 -3.12
C SER A 358 62.13 5.68 -3.98
N GLU A 359 63.32 6.20 -4.28
CA GLU A 359 64.51 5.34 -4.32
C GLU A 359 65.03 5.24 -2.88
N MET A 360 64.40 4.37 -2.08
CA MET A 360 65.01 3.61 -0.99
C MET A 360 63.91 2.97 -0.14
N MET A 361 64.13 1.69 0.16
CA MET A 361 63.34 0.79 0.99
C MET A 361 62.04 0.25 0.37
N GLY A 362 62.15 -1.01 -0.06
CA GLY A 362 61.03 -1.88 -0.37
C GLY A 362 60.13 -2.06 0.85
N VAL A 363 59.04 -1.31 0.88
CA VAL A 363 57.88 -1.60 1.72
C VAL A 363 56.70 -1.75 0.79
N THR A 364 56.19 -2.98 0.69
CA THR A 364 54.94 -3.30 0.01
C THR A 364 53.78 -2.77 0.84
N ASP A 365 53.50 -1.47 0.73
CA ASP A 365 52.31 -0.89 1.33
C ASP A 365 51.09 -1.37 0.53
N ARG A 366 50.35 -2.34 1.09
CA ARG A 366 49.01 -2.74 0.61
C ARG A 366 48.03 -1.61 0.93
N GLY A 367 48.20 -0.47 0.29
CA GLY A 367 47.22 0.61 0.28
C GLY A 367 45.91 0.07 -0.31
N SER A 368 44.79 0.30 0.37
CA SER A 368 43.46 -0.05 -0.11
C SER A 368 43.27 0.44 -1.55
N GLU A 369 42.96 -0.47 -2.49
CA GLU A 369 42.69 -0.13 -3.89
C GLU A 369 41.55 0.87 -3.99
N MET A 370 41.87 2.16 -3.99
CA MET A 370 40.93 3.23 -4.26
C MET A 370 40.74 3.33 -5.76
N VAL A 371 39.48 3.41 -6.19
CA VAL A 371 39.11 3.52 -7.59
C VAL A 371 38.51 4.87 -7.84
N THR A 372 38.89 5.48 -8.96
CA THR A 372 38.51 6.83 -9.34
C THR A 372 37.28 6.79 -10.22
N LEU A 373 36.19 7.42 -9.77
CA LEU A 373 35.07 7.76 -10.64
C LEU A 373 35.50 8.94 -11.50
N VAL A 374 35.41 8.79 -12.83
CA VAL A 374 35.71 9.84 -13.79
C VAL A 374 34.42 10.25 -14.48
N VAL A 375 34.09 11.53 -14.34
CA VAL A 375 32.98 12.17 -15.03
C VAL A 375 33.51 12.74 -16.34
N TYR A 376 33.11 12.16 -17.48
CA TYR A 376 33.41 12.68 -18.80
C TYR A 376 32.33 13.65 -19.27
N ARG A 377 32.70 14.80 -19.84
CA ARG A 377 31.80 15.64 -20.64
C ARG A 377 32.12 15.41 -22.12
N TRP A 378 31.14 14.95 -22.90
CA TRP A 378 31.33 14.50 -24.30
C TRP A 378 31.89 15.60 -25.23
N GLN A 379 31.61 16.87 -24.94
CA GLN A 379 32.09 18.02 -25.74
C GLN A 379 33.29 18.76 -25.12
N ALA A 380 33.83 18.32 -23.97
CA ALA A 380 35.04 18.87 -23.39
C ALA A 380 35.70 17.84 -22.44
N PRO A 381 36.59 16.97 -22.95
CA PRO A 381 37.23 15.90 -22.17
C PRO A 381 38.22 16.39 -21.09
N MET A 382 38.34 17.70 -20.85
CA MET A 382 39.38 18.27 -19.97
C MET A 382 38.99 18.45 -18.50
N ILE A 383 37.72 18.32 -18.10
CA ILE A 383 37.33 18.46 -16.68
C ILE A 383 37.14 17.07 -16.08
N LYS A 384 38.24 16.50 -15.59
CA LYS A 384 38.22 15.26 -14.80
C LYS A 384 37.98 15.62 -13.33
N THR A 385 36.82 15.28 -12.80
CA THR A 385 36.56 15.38 -11.35
C THR A 385 36.73 13.99 -10.75
N TYR A 386 37.72 13.83 -9.87
CA TYR A 386 38.04 12.56 -9.23
C TYR A 386 37.27 12.42 -7.92
N ILE A 387 36.44 11.38 -7.81
CA ILE A 387 35.83 10.98 -6.54
C ILE A 387 36.48 9.67 -6.12
N TYR A 388 37.18 9.68 -4.98
CA TYR A 388 37.85 8.52 -4.43
C TYR A 388 36.88 7.69 -3.63
N THR A 389 36.59 6.47 -4.09
CA THR A 389 35.71 5.54 -3.37
C THR A 389 36.25 4.12 -3.43
N SER A 390 35.71 3.21 -2.62
CA SER A 390 35.99 1.78 -2.79
C SER A 390 35.39 1.26 -4.11
N GLN A 391 35.95 0.19 -4.67
CA GLN A 391 35.54 -0.42 -5.93
C GLN A 391 34.04 -0.75 -5.99
N LEU A 392 33.54 -1.39 -4.93
CA LEU A 392 32.13 -1.79 -4.82
C LEU A 392 31.22 -0.56 -4.82
N LEU A 393 31.64 0.52 -4.16
CA LEU A 393 30.92 1.77 -4.07
C LEU A 393 30.88 2.50 -5.43
N ALA A 394 32.00 2.54 -6.14
CA ALA A 394 32.10 3.13 -7.47
C ALA A 394 31.16 2.43 -8.46
N TYR A 395 31.16 1.09 -8.44
CA TYR A 395 30.28 0.30 -9.30
C TYR A 395 28.80 0.53 -8.97
N LEU A 396 28.43 0.55 -7.69
CA LEU A 396 27.06 0.88 -7.26
C LEU A 396 26.63 2.29 -7.69
N ILE A 397 27.52 3.27 -7.62
CA ILE A 397 27.24 4.65 -8.07
C ILE A 397 26.98 4.68 -9.58
N VAL A 398 27.80 4.02 -10.38
CA VAL A 398 27.60 3.97 -11.85
C VAL A 398 26.31 3.26 -12.20
N VAL A 399 26.01 2.12 -11.54
CA VAL A 399 24.76 1.38 -11.78
C VAL A 399 23.55 2.19 -11.36
N THR A 400 23.56 2.80 -10.17
CA THR A 400 22.43 3.61 -9.69
C THR A 400 22.18 4.84 -10.55
N ILE A 401 23.23 5.56 -10.95
CA ILE A 401 23.09 6.71 -11.86
C ILE A 401 22.64 6.24 -13.25
N GLY A 402 23.12 5.09 -13.73
CA GLY A 402 22.66 4.47 -14.98
C GLY A 402 21.16 4.15 -14.93
N ILE A 403 20.68 3.52 -13.86
CA ILE A 403 19.27 3.20 -13.63
C ILE A 403 18.44 4.49 -13.52
N ILE A 404 18.86 5.45 -12.71
CA ILE A 404 18.16 6.73 -12.53
C ILE A 404 18.10 7.51 -13.86
N SER A 405 19.20 7.55 -14.62
CA SER A 405 19.23 8.18 -15.95
C SER A 405 18.31 7.48 -16.93
N ALA A 406 18.27 6.14 -16.94
CA ALA A 406 17.34 5.37 -17.77
C ALA A 406 15.87 5.63 -17.38
N ILE A 407 15.55 5.63 -16.09
CA ILE A 407 14.22 5.97 -15.56
C ILE A 407 13.84 7.41 -15.94
N LEU A 408 14.74 8.38 -15.82
CA LEU A 408 14.45 9.76 -16.18
C LEU A 408 14.33 9.97 -17.71
N ARG A 409 15.05 9.18 -18.52
CA ARG A 409 14.95 9.22 -19.99
C ARG A 409 13.64 8.63 -20.50
N ILE A 410 13.24 7.48 -19.96
CA ILE A 410 12.14 6.65 -20.49
C ILE A 410 10.85 6.84 -19.68
N GLY A 411 10.97 7.12 -18.38
CA GLY A 411 9.87 7.14 -17.43
C GLY A 411 8.77 8.14 -17.76
N LEU A 412 9.11 9.29 -18.34
CA LEU A 412 8.12 10.29 -18.75
C LEU A 412 7.23 9.78 -19.90
N PHE A 413 7.78 8.97 -20.81
CA PHE A 413 7.02 8.32 -21.87
C PHE A 413 6.21 7.13 -21.35
N VAL A 414 6.77 6.37 -20.42
CA VAL A 414 6.05 5.26 -19.75
C VAL A 414 4.86 5.79 -18.95
N LEU A 415 5.05 6.88 -18.19
CA LEU A 415 3.98 7.58 -17.48
C LEU A 415 2.89 8.08 -18.44
N PHE A 416 3.28 8.63 -19.58
CA PHE A 416 2.34 9.07 -20.60
C PHE A 416 1.51 7.90 -21.15
N ALA A 417 2.16 6.80 -21.53
CA ALA A 417 1.48 5.60 -22.00
C ALA A 417 0.55 5.00 -20.92
N TRP A 418 1.02 4.95 -19.67
CA TRP A 418 0.22 4.48 -18.53
C TRP A 418 -1.02 5.37 -18.30
N LEU A 419 -0.88 6.69 -18.38
CA LEU A 419 -1.97 7.62 -18.17
C LEU A 419 -3.03 7.54 -19.29
N VAL A 420 -2.60 7.35 -20.55
CA VAL A 420 -3.50 7.07 -21.68
C VAL A 420 -4.27 5.78 -21.44
N PHE A 421 -3.58 4.71 -21.03
CA PHE A 421 -4.20 3.43 -20.72
C PHE A 421 -5.18 3.52 -19.53
N SER A 422 -4.81 4.27 -18.49
CA SER A 422 -5.66 4.49 -17.31
C SER A 422 -6.95 5.24 -17.68
N ASN A 423 -6.86 6.28 -18.52
CA ASN A 423 -8.04 7.00 -19.02
C ASN A 423 -8.95 6.08 -19.84
N ALA A 424 -8.39 5.27 -20.75
CA ALA A 424 -9.17 4.31 -21.52
C ALA A 424 -9.89 3.31 -20.62
N ARG A 425 -9.21 2.82 -19.56
CA ARG A 425 -9.81 1.92 -18.57
C ARG A 425 -10.94 2.58 -17.78
N GLU A 426 -10.78 3.84 -17.37
CA GLU A 426 -11.84 4.60 -16.68
C GLU A 426 -13.09 4.78 -17.55
N ILE A 427 -12.92 5.13 -18.83
CA ILE A 427 -14.05 5.25 -19.77
C ILE A 427 -14.80 3.92 -19.88
N THR A 428 -14.08 2.80 -19.99
CA THR A 428 -14.69 1.47 -20.01
C THR A 428 -15.44 1.16 -18.72
N GLN A 429 -14.94 1.61 -17.55
CA GLN A 429 -15.65 1.48 -16.28
C GLN A 429 -16.91 2.33 -16.23
N TYR A 430 -16.89 3.56 -16.75
CA TYR A 430 -18.08 4.40 -16.86
C TYR A 430 -19.11 3.73 -17.77
N PHE A 431 -18.70 3.22 -18.93
CA PHE A 431 -19.60 2.50 -19.82
C PHE A 431 -20.21 1.27 -19.13
N LYS A 432 -19.39 0.46 -18.45
CA LYS A 432 -19.85 -0.69 -17.66
C LYS A 432 -20.85 -0.30 -16.58
N PHE A 433 -20.65 0.84 -15.92
CA PHE A 433 -21.62 1.37 -14.97
C PHE A 433 -22.98 1.61 -15.62
N TYR A 434 -23.04 2.22 -16.82
CA TYR A 434 -24.31 2.43 -17.50
C TYR A 434 -24.93 1.13 -18.03
N LEU A 435 -24.12 0.16 -18.48
CA LEU A 435 -24.59 -1.20 -18.82
C LEU A 435 -25.28 -1.86 -17.61
N ASP A 436 -24.65 -1.77 -16.44
CA ASP A 436 -25.18 -2.34 -15.20
C ASP A 436 -26.43 -1.58 -14.70
N PHE A 437 -26.61 -0.32 -15.09
CA PHE A 437 -27.63 0.57 -14.54
C PHE A 437 -28.89 0.73 -15.42
N PHE A 438 -28.76 0.63 -16.76
CA PHE A 438 -29.84 0.81 -17.73
C PHE A 438 -29.84 -0.25 -18.83
N PRO A 439 -30.11 -1.53 -18.53
CA PRO A 439 -29.95 -2.64 -19.49
C PRO A 439 -30.69 -2.42 -20.82
N ASP A 440 -31.89 -1.84 -20.80
CA ASP A 440 -32.75 -1.70 -21.99
C ASP A 440 -32.50 -0.40 -22.81
N SER A 441 -31.79 0.58 -22.27
CA SER A 441 -31.58 1.90 -22.92
C SER A 441 -30.17 2.50 -22.71
N GLN A 442 -29.22 1.65 -22.34
CA GLN A 442 -27.83 1.94 -21.97
C GLN A 442 -27.11 2.90 -22.90
N LEU A 443 -27.13 2.64 -24.21
CA LEU A 443 -26.36 3.41 -25.19
C LEU A 443 -26.90 4.84 -25.31
N ASN A 444 -28.21 5.00 -25.41
CA ASN A 444 -28.82 6.33 -25.57
C ASN A 444 -28.64 7.20 -24.32
N ILE A 445 -28.79 6.60 -23.13
CA ILE A 445 -28.64 7.32 -21.86
C ILE A 445 -27.17 7.69 -21.63
N PHE A 446 -26.26 6.75 -21.83
CA PHE A 446 -24.82 7.02 -21.75
C PHE A 446 -24.42 8.15 -22.70
N TRP A 447 -24.80 8.06 -23.99
CA TRP A 447 -24.42 9.07 -24.98
C TRP A 447 -25.00 10.45 -24.69
N ASN A 448 -26.26 10.54 -24.27
CA ASN A 448 -26.90 11.82 -23.98
C ASN A 448 -26.39 12.47 -22.70
N GLN A 449 -26.15 11.70 -21.64
CA GLN A 449 -25.77 12.25 -20.34
C GLN A 449 -24.25 12.47 -20.22
N MET A 450 -23.44 11.61 -20.85
CA MET A 450 -21.99 11.59 -20.63
C MET A 450 -21.18 11.50 -21.93
N GLY A 451 -21.52 10.58 -22.84
CA GLY A 451 -20.73 10.26 -24.02
C GLY A 451 -20.44 11.47 -24.91
N LYS A 452 -21.44 12.32 -25.17
CA LYS A 452 -21.25 13.58 -25.92
C LYS A 452 -20.22 14.51 -25.25
N ARG A 453 -20.33 14.71 -23.93
CA ARG A 453 -19.44 15.59 -23.18
C ARG A 453 -18.00 15.05 -23.16
N LEU A 454 -17.84 13.75 -22.90
CA LEU A 454 -16.52 13.10 -22.94
C LEU A 454 -15.92 13.19 -24.35
N PHE A 455 -16.71 12.92 -25.39
CA PHE A 455 -16.25 12.97 -26.77
C PHE A 455 -15.67 14.36 -27.09
N PHE A 456 -16.38 15.44 -26.76
CA PHE A 456 -15.89 16.80 -26.97
C PHE A 456 -14.61 17.12 -26.18
N VAL A 457 -14.53 16.67 -24.92
CA VAL A 457 -13.35 16.89 -24.08
C VAL A 457 -12.14 16.14 -24.65
N TYR A 458 -12.28 14.85 -24.95
CA TYR A 458 -11.18 14.03 -25.49
C TYR A 458 -10.81 14.43 -26.92
N SER A 459 -11.76 14.84 -27.76
CA SER A 459 -11.47 15.37 -29.10
C SER A 459 -10.72 16.69 -29.02
N GLY A 460 -11.10 17.59 -28.10
CA GLY A 460 -10.37 18.83 -27.85
C GLY A 460 -8.93 18.57 -27.38
N VAL A 461 -8.75 17.64 -26.44
CA VAL A 461 -7.43 17.21 -25.98
C VAL A 461 -6.61 16.60 -27.12
N LEU A 462 -7.21 15.77 -27.98
CA LEU A 462 -6.54 15.19 -29.14
C LEU A 462 -6.03 16.28 -30.09
N VAL A 463 -6.86 17.29 -30.38
CA VAL A 463 -6.46 18.44 -31.22
C VAL A 463 -5.32 19.22 -30.59
N ILE A 464 -5.35 19.44 -29.26
CA ILE A 464 -4.27 20.12 -28.54
C ILE A 464 -2.98 19.29 -28.60
N ILE A 465 -3.04 17.97 -28.40
CA ILE A 465 -1.89 17.07 -28.50
C ILE A 465 -1.31 17.09 -29.92
N LEU A 466 -2.15 16.98 -30.94
CA LEU A 466 -1.72 17.04 -32.35
C LEU A 466 -1.10 18.41 -32.69
N SER A 467 -1.69 19.50 -32.20
CA SER A 467 -1.14 20.85 -32.37
C SER A 467 0.22 21.00 -31.69
N LEU A 468 0.38 20.47 -30.48
CA LEU A 468 1.66 20.43 -29.76
C LEU A 468 2.72 19.62 -30.52
N LEU A 469 2.33 18.52 -31.19
CA LEU A 469 3.24 17.73 -32.01
C LEU A 469 3.72 18.51 -33.24
N LEU A 470 2.87 19.35 -33.86
CA LEU A 470 3.21 20.17 -35.03
C LEU A 470 4.13 21.37 -34.74
N LEU A 471 4.19 21.85 -33.49
CA LEU A 471 5.06 22.97 -33.13
C LEU A 471 6.55 22.60 -33.22
N LYS A 472 7.37 23.36 -33.96
CA LYS A 472 8.84 23.11 -34.05
C LYS A 472 9.58 23.28 -32.72
N LYS A 473 9.07 24.13 -31.81
CA LYS A 473 9.51 24.27 -30.42
C LYS A 473 8.26 24.16 -29.54
N PRO A 474 8.27 23.43 -28.40
CA PRO A 474 9.42 22.98 -27.60
C PRO A 474 9.90 21.53 -27.90
N ASP A 475 10.96 21.07 -27.24
CA ASP A 475 11.48 19.69 -27.39
C ASP A 475 10.43 18.63 -27.05
N ILE A 476 10.59 17.42 -27.60
CA ILE A 476 9.61 16.33 -27.45
C ILE A 476 9.30 15.98 -25.99
N ARG A 477 10.27 16.13 -25.08
CA ARG A 477 10.10 15.91 -23.62
C ARG A 477 9.22 16.97 -22.95
N LYS A 478 9.35 18.23 -23.37
CA LYS A 478 8.49 19.31 -22.87
C LYS A 478 7.08 19.14 -23.41
N LYS A 479 6.94 18.75 -24.67
CA LYS A 479 5.65 18.39 -25.27
C LYS A 479 4.99 17.24 -24.50
N THR A 480 5.71 16.16 -24.20
CA THR A 480 5.14 15.03 -23.43
C THR A 480 4.78 15.40 -22.00
N LEU A 481 5.54 16.27 -21.33
CA LEU A 481 5.16 16.79 -20.02
C LEU A 481 3.86 17.63 -20.09
N MET A 482 3.73 18.50 -21.08
CA MET A 482 2.50 19.27 -21.31
C MET A 482 1.32 18.33 -21.59
N CYS A 483 1.50 17.32 -22.44
CA CYS A 483 0.47 16.34 -22.73
C CYS A 483 0.08 15.52 -21.48
N LEU A 484 1.03 15.19 -20.60
CA LEU A 484 0.76 14.53 -19.31
C LEU A 484 -0.15 15.39 -18.42
N ILE A 485 0.16 16.68 -18.27
CA ILE A 485 -0.65 17.61 -17.47
C ILE A 485 -2.05 17.73 -18.06
N ILE A 486 -2.17 17.89 -19.38
CA ILE A 486 -3.45 18.02 -20.08
C ILE A 486 -4.28 16.73 -19.94
N LEU A 487 -3.68 15.55 -20.11
CA LEU A 487 -4.36 14.26 -19.93
C LEU A 487 -4.79 14.03 -18.47
N TYR A 488 -4.02 14.49 -17.50
CA TYR A 488 -4.38 14.39 -16.08
C TYR A 488 -5.55 15.33 -15.74
N LEU A 489 -5.54 16.57 -16.25
CA LEU A 489 -6.69 17.47 -16.11
C LEU A 489 -7.92 16.89 -16.80
N CYS A 490 -7.74 16.25 -17.96
CA CYS A 490 -8.81 15.57 -18.68
C CYS A 490 -9.43 14.43 -17.85
N SER A 491 -8.64 13.63 -17.14
CA SER A 491 -9.19 12.56 -16.27
C SER A 491 -9.99 13.14 -15.10
N ILE A 492 -9.53 14.25 -14.51
CA ILE A 492 -10.30 14.96 -13.47
C ILE A 492 -11.64 15.45 -14.03
N ILE A 493 -11.63 16.09 -15.20
CA ILE A 493 -12.86 16.59 -15.84
C ILE A 493 -13.81 15.43 -16.20
N ALA A 494 -13.29 14.33 -16.74
CA ALA A 494 -14.08 13.14 -17.05
C ALA A 494 -14.75 12.57 -15.80
N ARG A 495 -14.03 12.49 -14.68
CA ARG A 495 -14.55 12.04 -13.40
C ARG A 495 -15.62 12.96 -12.82
N LEU A 496 -15.40 14.28 -12.87
CA LEU A 496 -16.40 15.26 -12.44
C LEU A 496 -17.66 15.18 -13.29
N THR A 497 -17.50 15.01 -14.61
CA THR A 497 -18.60 14.81 -15.55
C THR A 497 -19.39 13.56 -15.17
N PHE A 498 -18.72 12.44 -14.87
CA PHE A 498 -19.36 11.21 -14.40
C PHE A 498 -20.20 11.44 -13.14
N ILE A 499 -19.60 12.08 -12.12
CA ILE A 499 -20.28 12.36 -10.84
C ILE A 499 -21.52 13.23 -11.07
N SER A 500 -21.39 14.30 -11.88
CA SER A 500 -22.49 15.20 -12.20
C SER A 500 -23.61 14.53 -13.02
N ALA A 501 -23.27 13.59 -13.90
CA ALA A 501 -24.21 12.86 -14.74
C ALA A 501 -24.90 11.71 -13.98
N THR A 502 -24.34 11.27 -12.85
CA THR A 502 -24.85 10.15 -12.06
C THR A 502 -25.14 10.53 -10.60
N PRO A 503 -25.91 11.59 -10.32
CA PRO A 503 -26.24 12.00 -8.95
C PRO A 503 -27.00 10.90 -8.20
N TYR A 504 -27.80 10.13 -8.94
CA TYR A 504 -28.57 8.99 -8.48
C TYR A 504 -27.76 7.70 -8.23
N ARG A 505 -26.43 7.76 -8.40
CA ARG A 505 -25.56 6.57 -8.36
C ARG A 505 -25.66 5.82 -7.05
N ASN A 506 -25.92 6.54 -5.96
CA ASN A 506 -26.03 6.00 -4.62
C ASN A 506 -27.48 5.79 -4.17
N ASP A 507 -28.46 6.10 -5.03
CA ASP A 507 -29.88 6.00 -4.68
C ASP A 507 -30.35 4.54 -4.75
N ILE A 508 -31.15 4.16 -3.77
CA ILE A 508 -31.80 2.85 -3.68
C ILE A 508 -32.93 2.82 -4.71
N LYS A 509 -32.95 1.80 -5.56
CA LYS A 509 -33.97 1.70 -6.60
C LYS A 509 -34.49 0.27 -6.76
N ILE A 510 -35.81 0.13 -6.79
CA ILE A 510 -36.51 -1.10 -7.17
C ILE A 510 -36.76 -1.06 -8.68
N TRP A 511 -36.36 -2.12 -9.38
CA TRP A 511 -36.58 -2.30 -10.81
C TRP A 511 -37.80 -3.15 -11.10
N SER A 512 -37.94 -4.28 -10.39
CA SER A 512 -39.04 -5.20 -10.59
C SER A 512 -39.31 -6.03 -9.34
N ILE A 513 -40.52 -6.56 -9.27
CA ILE A 513 -40.97 -7.47 -8.22
C ILE A 513 -41.53 -8.71 -8.89
N SER A 514 -41.14 -9.89 -8.40
CA SER A 514 -41.57 -11.17 -8.95
C SER A 514 -41.85 -12.18 -7.83
N PRO A 515 -43.08 -12.73 -7.73
CA PRO A 515 -44.27 -12.33 -8.47
C PRO A 515 -44.78 -10.94 -8.01
N GLY A 516 -45.34 -10.15 -8.95
CA GLY A 516 -45.87 -8.80 -8.66
C GLY A 516 -47.24 -8.80 -7.94
N SER A 517 -47.87 -9.97 -7.88
CA SER A 517 -49.11 -10.21 -7.13
C SER A 517 -49.10 -11.61 -6.54
N SER A 518 -49.70 -11.80 -5.36
CA SER A 518 -49.88 -13.12 -4.76
C SER A 518 -51.25 -13.25 -4.08
N MET A 519 -51.86 -14.42 -4.19
CA MET A 519 -53.05 -14.82 -3.42
C MET A 519 -52.70 -15.79 -2.29
N GLU A 520 -51.52 -16.41 -2.33
CA GLU A 520 -51.13 -17.47 -1.43
C GLU A 520 -50.30 -16.93 -0.24
N PRO A 521 -50.52 -17.46 0.97
CA PRO A 521 -49.68 -17.15 2.12
C PRO A 521 -48.31 -17.82 1.99
N TRP A 522 -47.29 -17.24 2.63
CA TRP A 522 -45.93 -17.80 2.71
C TRP A 522 -45.17 -17.90 1.39
N VAL A 523 -45.51 -17.06 0.40
CA VAL A 523 -44.83 -17.01 -0.91
C VAL A 523 -43.64 -16.07 -0.86
N ASP A 524 -42.54 -16.50 -1.46
CA ASP A 524 -41.32 -15.71 -1.58
C ASP A 524 -41.45 -14.71 -2.74
N ILE A 525 -41.37 -13.43 -2.41
CA ILE A 525 -41.41 -12.33 -3.37
C ILE A 525 -40.01 -11.76 -3.53
N ALA A 526 -39.47 -11.86 -4.74
CA ALA A 526 -38.17 -11.31 -5.10
C ALA A 526 -38.31 -9.86 -5.57
N ILE A 527 -37.67 -8.94 -4.86
CA ILE A 527 -37.47 -7.55 -5.22
C ILE A 527 -36.11 -7.44 -5.89
N LYS A 528 -36.10 -7.13 -7.18
CA LYS A 528 -34.86 -6.84 -7.92
C LYS A 528 -34.64 -5.34 -7.99
N GLY A 529 -33.41 -4.93 -7.73
CA GLY A 529 -33.05 -3.52 -7.70
C GLY A 529 -31.56 -3.32 -7.47
N ARG A 530 -31.19 -2.21 -6.82
CA ARG A 530 -29.79 -1.88 -6.58
C ARG A 530 -29.57 -1.00 -5.35
N ASN A 531 -28.32 -0.94 -4.91
CA ASN A 531 -27.86 -0.17 -3.76
C ASN A 531 -28.60 -0.54 -2.46
N PHE A 532 -29.04 -1.79 -2.37
CA PHE A 532 -29.65 -2.32 -1.15
C PHE A 532 -28.63 -2.50 -0.01
N GLY A 533 -27.33 -2.52 -0.34
CA GLY A 533 -26.25 -2.85 0.59
C GLY A 533 -26.12 -4.36 0.82
N GLU A 534 -24.91 -4.83 1.14
CA GLU A 534 -24.66 -6.21 1.57
C GLU A 534 -24.65 -6.29 3.10
N MET A 535 -24.84 -7.48 3.68
CA MET A 535 -24.68 -7.63 5.13
C MET A 535 -23.26 -7.21 5.57
N PRO A 536 -23.09 -6.57 6.75
CA PRO A 536 -24.01 -6.50 7.89
C PRO A 536 -24.94 -5.28 7.93
N PHE A 537 -25.14 -4.56 6.82
CA PHE A 537 -26.04 -3.40 6.81
C PHE A 537 -27.51 -3.85 6.90
N ILE A 538 -28.20 -3.52 8.00
CA ILE A 538 -29.62 -3.86 8.24
C ILE A 538 -30.52 -2.85 7.50
N GLY A 539 -31.35 -3.34 6.58
CA GLY A 539 -32.46 -2.59 5.97
C GLY A 539 -33.81 -3.27 6.24
N SER A 540 -34.90 -2.66 5.81
CA SER A 540 -36.27 -3.16 5.96
C SER A 540 -37.10 -2.98 4.69
N VAL A 541 -38.03 -3.91 4.45
CA VAL A 541 -39.00 -3.84 3.35
C VAL A 541 -40.35 -3.46 3.94
N TRP A 542 -41.02 -2.47 3.36
CA TRP A 542 -42.30 -1.95 3.84
C TRP A 542 -43.34 -2.01 2.74
N ILE A 543 -44.56 -2.45 3.05
CA ILE A 543 -45.72 -2.35 2.16
C ILE A 543 -46.79 -1.50 2.83
N ASP A 544 -47.05 -0.33 2.24
CA ASP A 544 -48.01 0.65 2.77
C ASP A 544 -47.76 1.02 4.24
N GLY A 545 -46.52 0.97 4.71
CA GLY A 545 -46.19 1.26 6.11
C GLY A 545 -46.30 0.06 7.07
N VAL A 546 -46.42 -1.18 6.57
CA VAL A 546 -46.19 -2.41 7.35
C VAL A 546 -44.90 -3.08 6.92
N GLU A 547 -44.01 -3.32 7.88
CA GLU A 547 -42.74 -4.02 7.64
C GLU A 547 -42.97 -5.49 7.29
N GLN A 548 -42.23 -5.99 6.29
CA GLN A 548 -42.30 -7.35 5.80
C GLN A 548 -41.08 -8.16 6.23
N ARG A 549 -41.28 -9.46 6.43
CA ARG A 549 -40.21 -10.38 6.81
C ARG A 549 -39.29 -10.69 5.63
N VAL A 550 -38.06 -10.19 5.69
CA VAL A 550 -37.02 -10.46 4.68
C VAL A 550 -36.34 -11.80 4.97
N ILE A 551 -36.17 -12.61 3.94
CA ILE A 551 -35.51 -13.93 3.96
C ILE A 551 -34.08 -13.84 3.43
N LYS A 552 -33.88 -13.03 2.40
CA LYS A 552 -32.60 -12.87 1.72
C LYS A 552 -32.36 -11.39 1.44
N TRP A 553 -31.17 -10.90 1.75
CA TRP A 553 -30.76 -9.53 1.46
C TRP A 553 -29.43 -9.54 0.72
N GLY A 554 -29.42 -9.00 -0.50
CA GLY A 554 -28.21 -8.82 -1.28
C GLY A 554 -28.20 -7.48 -1.99
N GLU A 555 -27.06 -7.11 -2.56
CA GLU A 555 -26.86 -5.79 -3.17
C GLU A 555 -27.86 -5.48 -4.31
N ARG A 556 -28.34 -6.52 -5.01
CA ARG A 556 -29.22 -6.42 -6.19
C ARG A 556 -30.57 -7.13 -6.05
N GLU A 557 -30.75 -7.91 -4.99
CA GLU A 557 -31.93 -8.74 -4.80
C GLU A 557 -32.27 -8.83 -3.31
N ILE A 558 -33.52 -8.55 -2.98
CA ILE A 558 -34.09 -8.78 -1.66
C ILE A 558 -35.26 -9.74 -1.84
N VAL A 559 -35.35 -10.77 -1.02
CA VAL A 559 -36.49 -11.70 -1.02
C VAL A 559 -37.20 -11.58 0.31
N PHE A 560 -38.49 -11.27 0.29
CA PHE A 560 -39.35 -11.27 1.48
C PHE A 560 -40.46 -12.32 1.33
N ARG A 561 -40.99 -12.82 2.45
CA ARG A 561 -42.08 -13.80 2.46
C ARG A 561 -43.41 -13.10 2.75
N THR A 562 -44.46 -13.42 1.99
CA THR A 562 -45.82 -12.98 2.33
C THR A 562 -46.30 -13.63 3.63
N ASP A 563 -46.98 -12.86 4.47
CA ASP A 563 -47.61 -13.29 5.71
C ASP A 563 -49.10 -12.95 5.63
N PRO A 564 -50.03 -13.92 5.74
CA PRO A 564 -51.47 -13.65 5.63
C PRO A 564 -51.99 -12.66 6.67
N PHE A 565 -51.33 -12.54 7.83
CA PHE A 565 -51.75 -11.64 8.90
C PHE A 565 -51.17 -10.23 8.77
N MET A 566 -50.05 -10.05 8.04
CA MET A 566 -49.33 -8.77 7.95
C MET A 566 -49.24 -8.18 6.53
N THR A 567 -49.12 -9.01 5.51
CA THR A 567 -48.98 -8.56 4.11
C THR A 567 -50.30 -7.98 3.61
N ARG A 568 -50.22 -6.84 2.92
CA ARG A 568 -51.35 -6.15 2.31
C ARG A 568 -50.99 -5.66 0.91
N SER A 569 -52.00 -5.30 0.13
CA SER A 569 -51.78 -4.56 -1.12
C SER A 569 -51.32 -3.13 -0.81
N GLY A 570 -50.41 -2.60 -1.62
CA GLY A 570 -50.01 -1.20 -1.52
C GLY A 570 -48.60 -0.90 -2.03
N ASN A 571 -48.11 0.30 -1.70
CA ASN A 571 -46.79 0.76 -2.14
C ASN A 571 -45.68 0.06 -1.35
N LEU A 572 -44.91 -0.77 -2.05
CA LEU A 572 -43.72 -1.41 -1.55
C LEU A 572 -42.53 -0.45 -1.64
N THR A 573 -41.78 -0.31 -0.53
CA THR A 573 -40.54 0.46 -0.45
C THR A 573 -39.46 -0.31 0.32
N VAL A 574 -38.21 -0.13 -0.08
CA VAL A 574 -37.04 -0.66 0.62
C VAL A 574 -36.34 0.49 1.34
N ARG A 575 -35.99 0.31 2.61
CA ARG A 575 -35.25 1.30 3.42
C ARG A 575 -33.93 0.72 3.89
N VAL A 576 -32.85 1.46 3.71
CA VAL A 576 -31.49 1.09 4.15
C VAL A 576 -31.00 2.11 5.20
N PHE A 577 -29.92 1.81 5.93
CA PHE A 577 -29.34 2.65 6.99
C PHE A 577 -29.31 4.15 6.62
N LYS A 578 -29.80 5.02 7.54
CA LYS A 578 -30.18 6.44 7.37
C LYS A 578 -31.58 6.74 6.82
N ASN A 579 -32.46 5.75 6.75
CA ASN A 579 -33.89 5.93 6.41
C ASN A 579 -34.13 6.44 4.96
N THR A 580 -33.14 6.29 4.09
CA THR A 580 -33.28 6.55 2.65
C THR A 580 -34.22 5.49 2.09
N ALA A 581 -35.34 5.91 1.50
CA ALA A 581 -36.34 5.03 0.91
C ALA A 581 -36.11 4.87 -0.60
N SER A 582 -36.37 3.68 -1.13
CA SER A 582 -36.43 3.45 -2.56
C SER A 582 -37.63 4.15 -3.20
N ASN A 583 -37.68 4.16 -4.54
CA ASN A 583 -38.94 4.44 -5.24
C ASN A 583 -40.04 3.46 -4.80
N PRO A 584 -41.31 3.91 -4.71
CA PRO A 584 -42.43 3.02 -4.45
C PRO A 584 -42.67 2.11 -5.66
N PHE A 585 -43.09 0.88 -5.40
CA PHE A 585 -43.54 -0.08 -6.40
C PHE A 585 -44.82 -0.73 -5.91
N TYR A 586 -45.88 -0.78 -6.71
CA TYR A 586 -47.16 -1.30 -6.24
C TYR A 586 -47.15 -2.84 -6.21
N PHE A 587 -47.51 -3.41 -5.07
CA PHE A 587 -47.65 -4.86 -4.88
C PHE A 587 -49.10 -5.21 -4.54
N THR A 588 -49.62 -6.26 -5.16
CA THR A 588 -51.01 -6.70 -4.97
C THR A 588 -51.06 -8.01 -4.18
N TYR A 589 -51.66 -7.97 -3.00
CA TYR A 589 -51.96 -9.14 -2.19
C TYR A 589 -53.48 -9.33 -2.08
N THR A 590 -53.98 -10.47 -2.56
CA THR A 590 -55.41 -10.83 -2.55
C THR A 590 -55.67 -12.11 -1.76
N GLY A 591 -54.77 -12.48 -0.84
CA GLY A 591 -55.01 -13.59 0.07
C GLY A 591 -56.18 -13.30 1.01
N TYR A 592 -57.00 -14.32 1.28
CA TYR A 592 -58.06 -14.23 2.27
C TYR A 592 -57.43 -14.04 3.66
N ARG A 593 -57.84 -12.98 4.36
CA ARG A 593 -57.47 -12.74 5.75
C ARG A 593 -58.28 -13.60 6.70
#